data_AF-K1UQI3-F1
#
_entry.id   AF-K1UQI3-F1
#
_cell.length_a   1.000
_cell.length_b   1.000
_cell.length_c   1.000
_cell.angle_alpha   90.00
_cell.angle_beta   90.00
_cell.angle_gamma   90.00
#
_symmetry.space_group_name_H-M   'P 1'
#
loop_
_entity.id
_entity.type
_entity.pdbx_description
1 polymer ?
#
loop_
_entity_poly.entity_id
_entity_poly.type
_entity_poly.pdbx_seq_one_letter_code
_entity_poly.pdbx_strand_id
1 'polypeptide(L)'
;KIAEKYECQALITGESLGQVASQTIGALSCTDEATDMLVFRPLIGMDKQEIIDIAYKIDTYDISIEPYEDCCTVFTPKHPRTRPVLKYVKEAQEKPNFGPLVEEALQNLKVTRISADDE
;
A
#
# COMPACT_ATOMS: atom_id res chain seq x y z
N LYS A 1 -10.91 5.52 6.88
CA LYS A 1 -11.94 4.60 7.42
C LYS A 1 -11.46 3.68 8.55
N ILE A 2 -10.60 2.68 8.32
CA ILE A 2 -10.12 1.80 9.44
C ILE A 2 -9.32 2.61 10.46
N ALA A 3 -8.37 3.43 9.99
CA ALA A 3 -7.59 4.32 10.84
C ALA A 3 -8.50 5.24 11.69
N GLU A 4 -9.50 5.89 11.09
CA GLU A 4 -10.50 6.70 11.82
C GLU A 4 -11.25 5.89 12.88
N LYS A 5 -11.71 4.67 12.55
CA LYS A 5 -12.44 3.79 13.49
C LYS A 5 -11.61 3.45 14.74
N TYR A 6 -10.30 3.31 14.58
CA TYR A 6 -9.36 3.00 15.66
C TYR A 6 -8.60 4.23 16.16
N GLU A 7 -9.05 5.44 15.79
CA GLU A 7 -8.47 6.73 16.22
C GLU A 7 -6.96 6.84 15.92
N CYS A 8 -6.48 6.18 14.87
CA CYS A 8 -5.11 6.29 14.41
C CYS A 8 -4.85 7.67 13.79
N GLN A 9 -3.67 8.23 14.05
CA GLN A 9 -3.30 9.58 13.61
C GLN A 9 -2.56 9.63 12.27
N ALA A 10 -2.09 8.48 11.78
CA ALA A 10 -1.27 8.38 10.57
C ALA A 10 -1.43 7.01 9.90
N LEU A 11 -1.05 6.95 8.63
CA LEU A 11 -0.80 5.71 7.88
C LEU A 11 0.71 5.51 7.72
N ILE A 12 1.14 4.26 7.59
CA ILE A 12 2.54 3.90 7.34
C ILE A 12 2.59 2.98 6.13
N THR A 13 3.48 3.25 5.18
CA THR A 13 3.71 2.39 4.00
C THR A 13 5.18 2.02 3.88
N GLY A 14 5.46 0.90 3.20
CA GLY A 14 6.80 0.44 2.84
C GLY A 14 7.29 0.97 1.48
N GLU A 15 6.76 2.10 1.01
CA GLU A 15 7.13 2.66 -0.30
C GLU A 15 8.56 3.21 -0.31
N SER A 16 9.32 2.94 -1.38
CA SER A 16 10.66 3.46 -1.64
C SER A 16 10.71 4.17 -2.99
N LEU A 17 11.31 5.36 -3.04
CA LEU A 17 11.24 6.21 -4.23
C LEU A 17 12.01 5.61 -5.41
N GLY A 18 11.34 5.44 -6.54
CA GLY A 18 11.95 4.99 -7.80
C GLY A 18 12.14 3.47 -7.91
N GLN A 19 11.67 2.69 -6.93
CA GLN A 19 11.83 1.25 -6.92
C GLN A 19 10.94 0.53 -7.94
N VAL A 20 9.69 0.97 -8.08
CA VAL A 20 8.71 0.43 -9.03
C VAL A 20 7.91 1.55 -9.69
N ALA A 21 7.18 1.23 -10.77
CA ALA A 21 6.44 2.22 -11.56
C ALA A 21 5.39 3.02 -10.76
N SER A 22 4.82 2.43 -9.70
CA SER A 22 3.86 3.08 -8.80
C SER A 22 4.51 3.96 -7.73
N GLN A 23 5.84 3.94 -7.58
CA GLN A 23 6.57 4.65 -6.53
C GLN A 23 7.44 5.77 -7.11
N THR A 24 6.97 6.45 -8.15
CA THR A 24 7.54 7.71 -8.61
C THR A 24 6.96 8.88 -7.82
N ILE A 25 7.62 10.04 -7.81
CA ILE A 25 7.08 11.25 -7.16
C ILE A 25 5.65 11.53 -7.63
N GLY A 26 5.40 11.48 -8.94
CA GLY A 26 4.08 11.75 -9.49
C GLY A 26 3.02 10.71 -9.11
N ALA A 27 3.41 9.44 -8.99
CA ALA A 27 2.51 8.38 -8.56
C ALA A 27 2.18 8.49 -7.07
N LEU A 28 3.19 8.73 -6.22
CA LEU A 28 3.00 8.96 -4.78
C LEU A 28 2.08 10.16 -4.53
N SER A 29 2.30 11.28 -5.23
CA SER A 29 1.42 12.46 -5.12
C SER A 29 -0.01 12.18 -5.55
N CYS A 30 -0.24 11.31 -6.55
CA CYS A 30 -1.60 10.94 -6.94
C CYS A 30 -2.27 10.02 -5.90
N THR A 31 -1.50 9.14 -5.26
CA THR A 31 -2.02 8.24 -4.22
C THR A 31 -2.32 9.00 -2.93
N ASP A 32 -1.51 10.00 -2.56
CA ASP A 32 -1.74 10.84 -1.38
C ASP A 32 -3.08 11.58 -1.43
N GLU A 33 -3.62 11.88 -2.61
CA GLU A 33 -4.95 12.47 -2.77
C GLU A 33 -6.10 11.57 -2.30
N ALA A 34 -5.84 10.30 -2.00
CA ALA A 34 -6.84 9.39 -1.45
C ALA A 34 -7.12 9.62 0.04
N THR A 35 -6.29 10.39 0.75
CA THR A 35 -6.48 10.65 2.19
C THR A 35 -5.82 11.95 2.65
N ASP A 36 -6.47 12.67 3.57
CA ASP A 36 -5.85 13.83 4.26
C ASP A 36 -4.98 13.42 5.46
N MET A 37 -4.90 12.12 5.78
CA MET A 37 -4.11 11.61 6.89
C MET A 37 -2.61 11.62 6.56
N LEU A 38 -1.77 11.93 7.55
CA LEU A 38 -0.31 11.88 7.37
C LEU A 38 0.14 10.46 7.00
N VAL A 39 0.87 10.32 5.90
CA VAL A 39 1.45 9.05 5.44
C VAL A 39 2.96 9.03 5.69
N PHE A 40 3.41 8.23 6.66
CA PHE A 40 4.83 7.99 6.90
C PHE A 40 5.38 6.95 5.91
N ARG A 41 6.56 7.25 5.35
CA ARG A 41 7.27 6.40 4.39
C ARG A 41 8.71 6.16 4.84
N PRO A 42 8.94 5.29 5.84
CA PRO A 42 10.28 5.12 6.41
C PRO A 42 11.35 4.69 5.40
N LEU A 43 10.94 4.00 4.33
CA LEU A 43 11.83 3.46 3.30
C LEU A 43 12.02 4.39 2.11
N ILE A 44 11.47 5.61 2.12
CA ILE A 44 11.36 6.47 0.93
C ILE A 44 12.70 6.77 0.25
N GLY A 45 13.78 6.86 1.01
CA GLY A 45 15.14 7.13 0.52
C GLY A 45 16.08 5.94 0.54
N MET A 46 15.59 4.74 0.86
CA MET A 46 16.40 3.54 0.98
C MET A 46 16.46 2.77 -0.34
N ASP A 47 17.61 2.22 -0.67
CA ASP A 47 17.73 1.28 -1.78
C ASP A 47 17.20 -0.12 -1.43
N LYS A 48 17.10 -0.99 -2.44
CA LYS A 48 16.58 -2.35 -2.25
C LYS A 48 17.41 -3.17 -1.28
N GLN A 49 18.74 -3.05 -1.34
CA GLN A 49 19.63 -3.87 -0.55
C GLN A 49 19.55 -3.48 0.92
N GLU A 50 19.48 -2.19 1.23
CA GLU A 50 19.29 -1.71 2.60
C GLU A 50 17.99 -2.24 3.23
N ILE A 51 16.91 -2.26 2.45
CA ILE A 51 15.61 -2.82 2.90
C ILE A 51 15.73 -4.32 3.16
N ILE A 52 16.40 -5.06 2.27
CA ILE A 52 16.62 -6.51 2.43
C ILE A 52 17.48 -6.80 3.66
N ASP A 53 18.55 -6.03 3.88
CA ASP A 53 19.44 -6.19 5.03
C ASP A 53 18.69 -5.94 6.35
N ILE A 54 17.77 -4.98 6.38
CA ILE A 54 16.89 -4.78 7.54
C ILE A 54 15.94 -5.96 7.70
N ALA A 55 15.31 -6.43 6.62
CA ALA A 55 14.38 -7.55 6.67
C ALA A 55 15.05 -8.83 7.22
N TYR A 56 16.31 -9.08 6.89
CA TYR A 56 17.10 -10.15 7.51
C TYR A 56 17.39 -9.89 8.98
N LYS A 57 17.71 -8.65 9.37
CA LYS A 57 17.99 -8.30 10.78
C LYS A 57 16.77 -8.43 11.70
N ILE A 58 15.56 -8.33 11.16
CA ILE A 58 14.31 -8.43 11.91
C ILE A 58 13.55 -9.73 11.63
N ASP A 59 14.20 -10.71 11.00
CA ASP A 59 13.67 -12.06 10.73
C ASP A 59 12.36 -12.08 9.90
N THR A 60 12.17 -11.12 8.98
CA THR A 60 10.97 -11.04 8.12
C THR A 60 11.23 -11.45 6.68
N TYR A 61 12.48 -11.53 6.24
CA TYR A 61 12.82 -11.73 4.83
C TYR A 61 12.24 -13.06 4.28
N ASP A 62 12.50 -14.18 4.96
CA ASP A 62 12.15 -15.51 4.45
C ASP A 62 10.63 -15.68 4.30
N ILE A 63 9.84 -15.15 5.24
CA ILE A 63 8.37 -15.13 5.17
C ILE A 63 7.90 -14.23 4.01
N SER A 64 8.54 -13.08 3.82
CA SER A 64 8.14 -12.08 2.81
C SER A 64 8.36 -12.54 1.37
N ILE A 65 9.22 -13.53 1.13
CA ILE A 65 9.54 -14.05 -0.20
C ILE A 65 8.83 -15.36 -0.55
N GLU A 66 7.98 -15.88 0.35
CA GLU A 66 7.22 -17.09 0.09
C GLU A 66 6.37 -16.95 -1.19
N PRO A 67 6.28 -18.00 -2.03
CA PRO A 67 5.65 -17.91 -3.34
C PRO A 67 4.12 -17.89 -3.23
N TYR A 68 3.56 -16.71 -3.00
CA TYR A 68 2.12 -16.47 -3.04
C TYR A 68 1.73 -15.63 -4.27
N GLU A 69 0.56 -15.92 -4.83
CA GLU A 69 -0.04 -15.06 -5.85
C GLU A 69 -0.47 -13.75 -5.22
N ASP A 70 0.34 -12.71 -5.41
CA ASP A 70 -0.04 -11.36 -5.02
C ASP A 70 -1.01 -10.76 -6.06
N CYS A 71 -2.03 -10.07 -5.57
CA CYS A 71 -3.04 -9.38 -6.38
C CYS A 71 -2.40 -8.39 -7.36
N CYS A 72 -1.24 -7.82 -7.03
CA CYS A 72 -0.48 -6.99 -7.94
C CYS A 72 -0.15 -7.71 -9.24
N THR A 73 0.23 -8.99 -9.21
CA THR A 73 0.58 -9.74 -10.44
C THR A 73 -0.63 -9.99 -11.33
N VAL A 74 -1.81 -10.16 -10.74
CA VAL A 74 -3.08 -10.41 -11.45
C VAL A 74 -3.62 -9.17 -12.14
N PHE A 75 -3.50 -7.99 -11.49
CA PHE A 75 -4.08 -6.74 -11.97
C PHE A 75 -3.06 -5.76 -12.59
N THR A 76 -1.77 -6.13 -12.66
CA THR A 76 -0.75 -5.25 -13.23
C THR A 76 -0.99 -5.04 -14.73
N PRO A 77 -1.18 -3.79 -15.18
CA PRO A 77 -1.28 -3.50 -16.60
C PRO A 77 0.08 -3.77 -17.27
N LYS A 78 0.06 -4.22 -18.53
CA LYS A 78 1.29 -4.47 -19.32
C LYS A 78 2.24 -3.26 -19.39
N HIS A 79 1.69 -2.05 -19.36
CA HIS A 79 2.45 -0.80 -19.43
C HIS A 79 1.95 0.18 -18.34
N PRO A 80 2.47 0.07 -17.10
CA PRO A 80 2.09 0.98 -16.03
C PRO A 80 2.58 2.40 -16.33
N ARG A 81 1.76 3.41 -16.03
CA ARG A 81 2.12 4.81 -16.21
C ARG A 81 2.98 5.28 -15.03
N THR A 82 4.23 5.63 -15.31
CA THR A 82 5.20 6.14 -14.31
C THR A 82 5.02 7.63 -13.97
N ARG A 83 4.22 8.35 -14.76
CA ARG A 83 3.85 9.75 -14.51
C ARG A 83 2.34 9.93 -14.67
N PRO A 84 1.54 9.41 -13.72
CA PRO A 84 0.10 9.60 -13.75
C PRO A 84 -0.25 11.09 -13.60
N VAL A 85 -1.42 11.47 -14.12
CA VAL A 85 -1.96 12.82 -13.98
C VAL A 85 -3.24 12.70 -13.18
N LEU A 86 -3.29 13.38 -12.04
CA LEU A 86 -4.38 13.28 -11.06
C LEU A 86 -5.77 13.42 -11.68
N LYS A 87 -5.93 14.34 -12.64
CA LYS A 87 -7.20 14.52 -13.38
C LYS A 87 -7.73 13.20 -13.93
N TYR A 88 -6.91 12.42 -14.61
CA TYR A 88 -7.33 11.14 -15.21
C TYR A 88 -7.60 10.06 -14.17
N VAL A 89 -6.94 10.13 -13.01
CA VAL A 89 -7.20 9.21 -11.89
C VAL A 89 -8.60 9.48 -11.33
N LYS A 90 -8.93 10.75 -11.05
CA LYS A 90 -10.26 11.17 -10.57
C LYS A 90 -11.37 10.81 -11.58
N GLU A 91 -11.17 11.12 -12.87
CA GLU A 91 -12.11 10.73 -13.94
C GLU A 91 -12.31 9.21 -14.04
N ALA A 92 -11.26 8.41 -13.80
CA ALA A 92 -11.35 6.96 -13.79
C ALA A 92 -12.11 6.44 -12.56
N GLN A 93 -12.00 7.12 -11.42
CA GLN A 93 -12.70 6.79 -10.18
C GLN A 93 -14.20 7.08 -10.22
N GLU A 94 -14.64 8.08 -10.99
CA GLU A 94 -16.06 8.43 -11.13
C GLU A 94 -16.88 7.40 -11.92
N LYS A 95 -16.23 6.62 -12.80
CA LYS A 95 -16.92 5.67 -13.70
C LYS A 95 -17.51 4.45 -12.97
N PRO A 96 -16.76 3.74 -12.12
CA PRO A 96 -17.28 2.64 -11.32
C PRO A 96 -17.87 3.13 -9.98
N ASN A 97 -18.91 2.45 -9.50
CA ASN A 97 -19.47 2.72 -8.18
C ASN A 97 -18.65 2.01 -7.09
N PHE A 98 -17.54 2.60 -6.67
CA PHE A 98 -16.66 2.03 -5.64
C PHE A 98 -17.25 2.07 -4.22
N GLY A 99 -18.18 2.98 -3.92
CA GLY A 99 -18.73 3.16 -2.57
C GLY A 99 -19.26 1.86 -1.95
N PRO A 100 -20.20 1.17 -2.61
CA PRO A 100 -20.73 -0.11 -2.15
C PRO A 100 -19.66 -1.20 -2.01
N LEU A 101 -18.69 -1.26 -2.93
CA LEU A 101 -17.59 -2.25 -2.87
C LEU A 101 -16.70 -2.03 -1.65
N VAL A 102 -16.41 -0.77 -1.32
CA VAL A 102 -15.64 -0.42 -0.11
C VAL A 102 -16.44 -0.75 1.16
N GLU A 103 -17.75 -0.50 1.16
CA GLU A 103 -18.62 -0.85 2.30
C GLU A 103 -18.70 -2.36 2.50
N GLU A 104 -18.89 -3.12 1.43
CA GLU A 104 -18.89 -4.59 1.46
C GLU A 104 -17.55 -5.13 2.00
N ALA A 105 -16.42 -4.59 1.53
CA ALA A 105 -15.10 -4.98 2.04
C ALA A 105 -14.95 -4.71 3.55
N LEU A 106 -15.47 -3.58 4.03
CA LEU A 106 -15.44 -3.23 5.45
C LEU A 106 -16.40 -4.08 6.30
N GLN A 107 -17.55 -4.49 5.76
CA GLN A 107 -18.50 -5.38 6.44
C GLN A 107 -17.91 -6.78 6.64
N ASN A 108 -17.10 -7.25 5.68
CA ASN A 108 -16.44 -8.55 5.73
C ASN A 108 -15.07 -8.53 6.43
N LEU A 109 -14.68 -7.41 7.05
CA LEU A 109 -13.42 -7.28 7.77
C LEU A 109 -13.33 -8.28 8.92
N LYS A 110 -12.27 -9.10 8.91
CA LYS A 110 -11.91 -9.98 10.03
C LYS A 110 -10.73 -9.39 10.77
N VAL A 111 -10.81 -9.36 12.10
CA VAL A 111 -9.74 -8.86 12.97
C VAL A 111 -9.21 -10.03 13.79
N THR A 112 -7.97 -10.41 13.54
CA THR A 112 -7.24 -11.40 14.34
C THR A 112 -6.28 -10.66 15.25
N ARG A 113 -6.31 -10.98 16.54
CA ARG A 113 -5.30 -10.52 17.50
C ARG A 113 -4.23 -11.59 17.58
N ILE A 114 -2.98 -11.17 17.45
CA ILE A 114 -1.82 -12.03 17.60
C ILE A 114 -1.07 -11.50 18.81
N SER A 115 -0.90 -12.35 19.82
CA SER A 115 -0.03 -12.08 20.96
C SER A 115 1.09 -13.12 21.00
N ALA A 116 2.20 -12.78 21.64
CA ALA A 116 3.30 -13.73 21.84
C ALA A 116 2.93 -14.91 22.75
N ASP A 117 1.81 -14.79 23.49
CA ASP A 117 1.31 -15.79 24.42
C ASP A 117 0.31 -16.78 23.78
N ASP A 118 -0.06 -16.56 22.51
CA ASP A 118 -0.95 -17.44 21.76
C ASP A 118 -0.12 -18.60 21.14
N GLU A 119 -0.10 -19.77 21.79
CA GLU A 119 0.41 -21.05 21.23
C GLU A 119 -0.51 -21.60 20.12
#